data_AF-A0AAD2Q0S7-F1
#
_entry.id   AF-A0AAD2Q0S7-F1
#
_cell.length_a   1.000
_cell.length_b   1.000
_cell.length_c   1.000
_cell.angle_alpha   90.00
_cell.angle_beta   90.00
_cell.angle_gamma   90.00
#
_symmetry.space_group_name_H-M   'P 1'
#
loop_
_entity.id
_entity.type
_entity.pdbx_description
1 polymer ?
#
loop_
_entity_poly.entity_id
_entity_poly.type
_entity_poly.pdbx_seq_one_letter_code
_entity_poly.pdbx_strand_id
1 'polypeptide(L)'
;MHAFTHWMSIYTGNDLILCDLQGIKENASSWVLIDPQMHTSQSDCHRRKYWDKGPQGIQQFIAHHLKTCNENSFSYGLNLKELQYVVDRPKTPPGKKHHSAPGPHSPENNRKKNRGSLNDILDLSE
;
A
#
# COMPACT_ATOMS: atom_id res chain seq x y z
N MET A 1 -9.11 22.77 0.35
CA MET A 1 -8.43 22.05 -0.76
C MET A 1 -7.38 21.07 -0.25
N HIS A 2 -6.22 21.49 0.25
CA HIS A 2 -5.19 20.54 0.73
C HIS A 2 -5.69 19.59 1.83
N ALA A 3 -6.36 20.14 2.85
CA ALA A 3 -6.98 19.35 3.91
C ALA A 3 -8.02 18.36 3.39
N PHE A 4 -8.74 18.70 2.30
CA PHE A 4 -9.73 17.81 1.70
C PHE A 4 -9.06 16.64 0.98
N THR A 5 -8.00 16.87 0.21
CA THR A 5 -7.24 15.78 -0.42
C THR A 5 -6.61 14.84 0.62
N HIS A 6 -6.07 15.38 1.72
CA HIS A 6 -5.54 14.57 2.83
C HIS A 6 -6.65 13.82 3.58
N TRP A 7 -7.78 14.47 3.84
CA TRP A 7 -8.94 13.78 4.40
C TRP A 7 -9.39 12.63 3.49
N MET A 8 -9.35 12.81 2.16
CA MET A 8 -9.74 11.77 1.22
C MET A 8 -8.81 10.54 1.26
N SER A 9 -7.49 10.75 1.38
CA SER A 9 -6.56 9.61 1.55
C SER A 9 -6.90 8.82 2.81
N ILE A 10 -7.16 9.51 3.92
CA ILE A 10 -7.51 8.88 5.19
C ILE A 10 -8.84 8.11 5.07
N TYR A 11 -9.86 8.78 4.54
CA TYR A 11 -11.21 8.22 4.40
C TYR A 11 -11.23 6.96 3.53
N THR A 12 -10.37 6.89 2.51
CA THR A 12 -10.25 5.72 1.63
C THR A 12 -9.18 4.73 2.07
N GLY A 13 -8.50 4.94 3.19
CA GLY A 13 -7.42 4.05 3.62
C GLY A 13 -6.23 4.03 2.64
N ASN A 14 -5.91 5.16 2.03
CA ASN A 14 -4.92 5.37 0.97
C ASN A 14 -5.26 4.66 -0.36
N ASP A 15 -6.52 4.28 -0.61
CA ASP A 15 -6.92 3.67 -1.87
C ASP A 15 -7.10 4.67 -3.02
N LEU A 16 -7.46 5.91 -2.71
CA LEU A 16 -7.53 6.96 -3.72
C LEU A 16 -7.32 8.34 -3.12
N ILE A 17 -6.80 9.25 -3.93
CA ILE A 17 -6.80 10.68 -3.62
C ILE A 17 -7.32 11.49 -4.80
N LEU A 18 -8.00 12.59 -4.50
CA LEU A 18 -8.35 13.61 -5.49
C LEU A 18 -7.37 14.77 -5.38
N CYS A 19 -6.63 15.04 -6.45
CA CYS A 19 -5.64 16.10 -6.55
C CYS A 19 -5.97 17.03 -7.72
N ASP A 20 -5.10 18.02 -7.92
CA ASP A 20 -5.24 19.04 -8.96
C ASP A 20 -6.63 19.70 -8.94
N LEU A 21 -7.10 20.01 -7.73
CA LEU A 21 -8.43 20.54 -7.50
C LEU A 21 -8.47 22.00 -7.93
N GLN A 22 -8.92 22.22 -9.16
CA GLN A 22 -9.06 23.52 -9.80
C GLN A 22 -10.54 23.88 -9.99
N GLY A 23 -10.83 25.17 -10.12
CA GLY A 23 -12.21 25.62 -10.27
C GLY A 23 -12.42 27.08 -9.93
N ILE A 24 -13.68 27.43 -9.76
CA ILE A 24 -14.14 28.81 -9.55
C ILE A 24 -14.73 28.90 -8.14
N LYS A 25 -14.29 29.93 -7.39
CA LYS A 25 -14.92 30.30 -6.13
C LYS A 25 -16.24 31.00 -6.44
N GLU A 26 -17.35 30.35 -6.14
CA GLU A 26 -18.68 30.88 -6.46
C GLU A 26 -19.11 31.93 -5.42
N ASN A 27 -18.81 31.70 -4.14
CA ASN A 27 -19.03 32.68 -3.07
C ASN A 27 -18.05 32.46 -1.90
N ALA A 28 -18.28 33.12 -0.76
CA ALA A 28 -17.39 33.06 0.40
C ALA A 28 -17.15 31.64 0.93
N SER A 29 -18.14 30.76 0.85
CA SER A 29 -18.13 29.41 1.42
C SER A 29 -18.16 28.26 0.40
N SER A 30 -18.53 28.51 -0.86
CA SER A 30 -18.58 27.48 -1.91
C SER A 30 -17.51 27.63 -2.99
N TRP A 31 -17.07 26.48 -3.48
CA TRP A 31 -16.20 26.34 -4.65
C TRP A 31 -16.85 25.34 -5.60
N VAL A 32 -16.88 25.68 -6.89
CA VAL A 32 -17.24 24.75 -7.95
C VAL A 32 -15.96 24.23 -8.56
N LEU A 33 -15.69 22.94 -8.34
CA LEU A 33 -14.49 22.28 -8.82
C LEU A 33 -14.74 21.61 -10.16
N ILE A 34 -13.77 21.73 -11.05
CA ILE A 34 -13.80 21.14 -12.39
C ILE A 34 -12.52 20.34 -12.61
N ASP A 35 -12.65 19.31 -13.44
CA ASP A 35 -11.53 18.45 -13.89
C ASP A 35 -10.59 17.99 -12.76
N PRO A 36 -11.11 17.37 -11.67
CA PRO A 36 -10.25 16.84 -10.63
C PRO A 36 -9.43 15.65 -11.17
N GLN A 37 -8.15 15.61 -10.83
CA GLN A 37 -7.33 14.44 -11.07
C GLN A 37 -7.49 13.45 -9.92
N MET A 38 -7.32 12.16 -10.23
CA MET A 38 -7.41 11.09 -9.25
C MET A 38 -6.20 10.17 -9.39
N HIS A 39 -5.62 9.78 -8.25
CA HIS A 39 -4.65 8.70 -8.18
C HIS A 39 -5.27 7.53 -7.42
N THR A 40 -5.09 6.31 -7.92
CA THR A 40 -5.68 5.09 -7.32
C THR A 40 -4.62 4.07 -6.91
N SER A 41 -4.86 3.34 -5.82
CA SER A 41 -3.97 2.26 -5.36
C SER A 41 -4.10 1.00 -6.22
N GLN A 42 -5.22 0.88 -6.96
CA GLN A 42 -5.53 -0.29 -7.77
C GLN A 42 -4.53 -0.44 -8.92
N SER A 43 -3.97 -1.64 -9.02
CA SER A 43 -2.93 -1.96 -9.99
C SER A 43 -3.46 -2.28 -11.38
N ASP A 44 -4.79 -2.37 -11.58
CA ASP A 44 -5.37 -3.00 -12.76
C ASP A 44 -4.94 -2.29 -14.05
N CYS A 45 -4.13 -3.01 -14.82
CA CYS A 45 -3.00 -2.48 -15.57
C CYS A 45 -3.30 -2.22 -17.04
N HIS A 46 -4.54 -2.43 -17.48
CA HIS A 46 -4.86 -2.36 -18.90
C HIS A 46 -5.29 -0.97 -19.39
N ARG A 47 -5.56 -0.01 -18.50
CA ARG A 47 -5.92 1.38 -18.87
C ARG A 47 -5.52 2.41 -17.81
N ARG A 48 -4.29 2.38 -17.29
CA ARG A 48 -3.82 3.54 -16.50
C ARG A 48 -3.83 4.77 -17.39
N LYS A 49 -4.71 5.72 -17.07
CA LYS A 49 -4.79 7.01 -17.73
C LYS A 49 -3.50 7.78 -17.43
N TYR A 50 -2.98 8.58 -18.37
CA TYR A 50 -1.68 9.24 -18.19
C TYR A 50 -1.60 10.12 -16.93
N TRP A 51 -2.76 10.60 -16.44
CA TRP A 51 -2.89 11.43 -15.24
C TRP A 51 -2.98 10.63 -13.93
N ASP A 52 -3.31 9.33 -13.97
CA ASP A 52 -3.30 8.48 -12.78
C ASP A 52 -1.89 7.92 -12.55
N LYS A 53 -1.16 8.55 -11.63
CA LYS A 53 0.19 8.13 -11.20
C LYS A 53 0.16 6.92 -10.24
N GLY A 54 -1.01 6.36 -9.98
CA GLY A 54 -1.20 5.18 -9.15
C GLY A 54 -0.75 5.36 -7.70
N PRO A 55 -0.29 4.27 -7.04
CA PRO A 55 0.23 4.32 -5.67
C PRO A 55 1.37 5.33 -5.47
N GLN A 56 2.20 5.55 -6.49
CA GLN A 56 3.31 6.50 -6.42
C GLN A 56 2.80 7.94 -6.32
N GLY A 57 1.75 8.29 -7.06
CA GLY A 57 1.11 9.60 -6.96
C GLY A 57 0.53 9.87 -5.58
N ILE A 58 -0.12 8.85 -5.00
CA ILE A 58 -0.65 8.90 -3.63
C ILE A 58 0.48 9.16 -2.63
N GLN A 59 1.54 8.35 -2.68
CA GLN A 59 2.68 8.48 -1.77
C GLN A 59 3.39 9.83 -1.90
N GLN A 60 3.61 10.31 -3.13
CA GLN A 60 4.23 11.62 -3.38
C GLN A 60 3.42 12.76 -2.78
N PHE A 61 2.09 12.75 -2.97
CA PHE A 61 1.22 13.75 -2.38
C PHE A 61 1.32 13.74 -0.86
N ILE A 62 1.14 12.58 -0.22
CA ILE A 62 1.15 12.46 1.25
C ILE A 62 2.50 12.86 1.84
N ALA A 63 3.60 12.35 1.27
CA ALA A 63 4.94 12.69 1.73
C ALA A 63 5.25 14.19 1.63
N HIS A 64 4.74 14.87 0.61
CA HIS A 64 4.89 16.32 0.47
C HIS A 64 3.96 17.07 1.44
N HIS A 65 2.68 16.70 1.49
CA HIS A 65 1.66 17.35 2.31
C HIS A 65 1.98 17.26 3.80
N LEU A 66 2.46 16.11 4.30
CA LEU A 66 2.75 15.91 5.72
C LEU A 66 3.85 16.85 6.28
N LYS A 67 4.71 17.40 5.41
CA LYS A 67 5.74 18.37 5.81
C LYS A 67 5.12 19.68 6.31
N THR A 68 4.01 20.11 5.72
CA THR A 68 3.35 21.38 6.01
C THR A 68 1.93 21.21 6.57
N CYS A 69 1.49 19.97 6.81
CA CYS A 69 0.14 19.65 7.30
C CYS A 69 -0.23 20.39 8.59
N ASN A 70 0.72 20.54 9.53
CA ASN A 70 0.46 21.21 10.82
C ASN A 70 0.29 22.73 10.70
N GLU A 71 0.77 23.33 9.60
CA GLU A 71 0.64 24.76 9.33
C GLU A 71 -0.75 25.08 8.74
N ASN A 72 -1.44 24.06 8.24
CA ASN A 72 -2.78 24.20 7.69
C ASN A 72 -3.84 24.06 8.81
N SER A 73 -4.47 25.18 9.20
CA SER A 73 -5.46 25.24 10.28
C SER A 73 -6.63 24.25 10.11
N PHE A 74 -7.07 23.98 8.87
CA PHE A 74 -8.12 23.00 8.59
C PHE A 74 -7.65 21.57 8.83
N SER A 75 -6.42 21.24 8.41
CA SER A 75 -5.86 19.89 8.60
C SER A 75 -5.59 19.62 10.09
N TYR A 76 -5.16 20.65 10.83
CA TYR A 76 -5.05 20.60 12.29
C TYR A 76 -6.41 20.44 12.96
N GLY A 77 -7.40 21.26 12.60
CA GLY A 77 -8.74 21.20 13.18
C GLY A 77 -9.47 19.87 12.91
N LEU A 78 -9.15 19.20 11.81
CA LEU A 78 -9.65 17.85 11.48
C LEU A 78 -8.77 16.72 12.01
N ASN A 79 -7.68 17.02 12.71
CA ASN A 79 -6.71 16.07 13.26
C ASN A 79 -6.17 15.05 12.23
N LEU A 80 -5.97 15.48 10.98
CA LEU A 80 -5.67 14.57 9.87
C LEU A 80 -4.31 13.88 10.04
N LYS A 81 -3.32 14.56 10.61
CA LYS A 81 -1.98 13.96 10.80
C LYS A 81 -2.01 12.75 11.72
N GLU A 82 -2.77 12.82 12.82
CA GLU A 82 -2.93 11.68 13.73
C GLU A 82 -3.66 10.52 13.04
N LEU A 83 -4.70 10.82 12.27
CA LEU A 83 -5.46 9.81 11.53
C LEU A 83 -4.63 9.13 10.44
N GLN A 84 -3.76 9.87 9.75
CA GLN A 84 -2.84 9.29 8.76
C GLN A 84 -1.91 8.25 9.41
N TYR A 85 -1.40 8.50 10.62
CA TYR A 85 -0.62 7.49 11.35
C TYR A 85 -1.39 6.20 11.62
N VAL A 86 -2.72 6.25 11.80
CA VAL A 86 -3.54 5.05 12.01
C VAL A 86 -3.63 4.23 10.73
N VAL A 87 -3.83 4.89 9.59
CA VAL A 87 -3.92 4.24 8.27
C VAL A 87 -2.58 3.60 7.87
N ASP A 88 -1.47 4.27 8.18
CA ASP A 88 -0.13 3.80 7.82
C ASP A 88 0.40 2.70 8.75
N ARG A 89 -0.30 2.37 9.86
CA ARG A 89 0.14 1.26 10.73
C ARG A 89 0.21 -0.02 9.92
N PRO A 90 1.32 -0.78 10.01
CA PRO A 90 1.38 -2.11 9.44
C PRO A 90 0.23 -2.93 10.01
N LYS A 91 -0.71 -3.35 9.16
CA LYS A 91 -1.69 -4.37 9.55
C LYS A 91 -0.87 -5.58 9.94
N THR A 92 -0.78 -5.87 11.23
CA THR A 92 -0.13 -7.09 11.71
C THR A 92 -0.81 -8.23 10.97
N PRO A 93 -0.08 -9.05 10.19
CA PRO A 93 -0.71 -10.18 9.53
C PRO A 93 -1.40 -10.99 10.63
N PRO A 94 -2.66 -11.44 10.42
CA PRO A 94 -3.36 -12.25 11.40
C PRO A 94 -2.44 -13.41 11.73
N GLY A 95 -1.95 -13.42 12.98
CA GLY A 95 -0.93 -14.36 13.40
C GLY A 95 -1.36 -15.74 12.97
N LYS A 96 -0.51 -16.42 12.17
CA LYS A 96 -0.64 -17.86 11.99
C LYS A 96 -0.71 -18.42 13.40
N LYS A 97 -1.87 -18.94 13.81
CA LYS A 97 -1.97 -19.70 15.06
C LYS A 97 -0.94 -20.82 14.92
N HIS A 98 0.19 -20.66 15.60
CA HIS A 98 1.14 -21.73 15.82
C HIS A 98 0.41 -22.75 16.68
N HIS A 99 -0.26 -23.70 16.06
CA HIS A 99 -0.50 -24.99 16.70
C HIS A 99 0.80 -25.75 16.60
N SER A 100 1.62 -25.53 17.63
CA SER A 100 2.77 -26.33 18.01
C SER A 100 2.35 -27.81 18.05
N ALA A 101 2.91 -28.63 17.16
CA ALA A 101 3.23 -30.02 17.49
C ALA A 101 4.76 -30.06 17.60
N PRO A 102 5.34 -30.71 18.63
CA PRO A 102 5.46 -32.17 18.59
C PRO A 102 5.47 -32.88 19.95
N GLY A 103 5.11 -34.17 19.95
CA GLY A 103 5.26 -35.09 21.08
C GLY A 103 4.97 -36.55 20.67
N PRO A 104 5.56 -37.56 21.32
CA PRO A 104 6.47 -38.51 20.64
C PRO A 104 5.98 -39.97 20.65
N HIS A 105 6.23 -40.73 19.58
CA HIS A 105 6.35 -42.19 19.64
C HIS A 105 7.31 -42.72 18.55
N SER A 106 8.36 -43.41 19.00
CA SER A 106 9.18 -44.39 18.26
C SER A 106 8.56 -45.81 18.42
N PRO A 107 9.04 -46.92 17.81
CA PRO A 107 10.20 -47.12 16.90
C PRO A 107 9.95 -48.10 15.70
N GLU A 108 11.03 -48.35 14.94
CA GLU A 108 11.40 -49.60 14.20
C GLU A 108 10.57 -50.13 13.00
N ASN A 109 11.20 -50.17 11.80
CA ASN A 109 11.76 -51.42 11.25
C ASN A 109 12.47 -51.27 9.88
N ASN A 110 13.74 -51.67 9.87
CA ASN A 110 14.41 -52.58 8.93
C ASN A 110 14.35 -52.43 7.38
N ARG A 111 15.58 -52.32 6.85
CA ARG A 111 16.24 -53.16 5.82
C ARG A 111 16.19 -52.78 4.32
N LYS A 112 17.43 -52.57 3.84
CA LYS A 112 18.14 -53.21 2.69
C LYS A 112 18.28 -52.44 1.36
N LYS A 113 19.56 -52.09 1.11
CA LYS A 113 20.42 -52.40 -0.06
C LYS A 113 19.93 -52.07 -1.49
N ASN A 114 20.69 -51.21 -2.17
CA ASN A 114 21.50 -51.47 -3.39
C ASN A 114 22.16 -50.14 -3.80
N ARG A 115 23.49 -49.93 -3.76
CA ARG A 115 24.57 -50.35 -4.70
C ARG A 115 24.28 -50.12 -6.20
N GLY A 116 25.03 -49.17 -6.79
CA GLY A 116 25.27 -48.95 -8.23
C GLY A 116 25.63 -47.47 -8.50
N SER A 117 26.92 -47.09 -8.48
CA SER A 117 27.84 -46.83 -9.62
C SER A 117 27.53 -45.54 -10.39
N LEU A 118 28.30 -44.45 -10.27
CA LEU A 118 29.55 -44.05 -10.97
C LEU A 118 29.39 -43.77 -12.49
N ASN A 119 29.76 -42.53 -12.88
CA ASN A 119 29.92 -41.91 -14.23
C ASN A 119 28.60 -41.35 -14.83
N ASP A 120 28.47 -40.15 -15.41
CA ASP A 120 29.33 -39.23 -16.21
C ASP A 120 28.95 -37.75 -15.87
N ILE A 121 29.81 -36.72 -15.68
CA ILE A 121 30.80 -35.98 -16.51
C ILE A 121 30.23 -35.29 -17.78
N LEU A 122 30.57 -33.99 -17.89
CA LEU A 122 30.55 -33.02 -19.01
C LEU A 122 29.29 -32.11 -19.07
N ASP A 123 29.39 -30.82 -18.73
CA ASP A 123 30.13 -29.73 -19.40
C ASP A 123 29.68 -29.54 -20.85
N LEU A 124 28.94 -28.46 -21.12
CA LEU A 124 28.90 -27.80 -22.42
C LEU A 124 28.49 -26.34 -22.19
N SER A 125 29.50 -25.50 -22.34
CA SER A 125 29.41 -24.06 -22.54
C SER A 125 29.03 -23.79 -24.00
N GLU A 126 28.15 -22.81 -24.24
CA GLU A 126 28.21 -21.85 -25.35
C GLU A 126 27.36 -20.62 -24.99
#